data_AF-A0A2E9SP84-F1
#
_entry.id   AF-A0A2E9SP84-F1
#
_cell.length_a   1.000
_cell.length_b   1.000
_cell.length_c   1.000
_cell.angle_alpha   90.00
_cell.angle_beta   90.00
_cell.angle_gamma   90.00
#
_symmetry.space_group_name_H-M   'P 1'
#
loop_
_entity.id
_entity.type
_entity.pdbx_description
1 polymer ?
#
loop_
_entity_poly.entity_id
_entity_poly.type
_entity_poly.pdbx_seq_one_letter_code
_entity_poly.pdbx_strand_id
1 'polypeptide(L)'
;MPEGVLLNVVGEDMKVNGIPLKAYEYFWLDGEESLLSFYSNYWGGESSASVTNSRMGMWTVISKIDDDYNITIQYRDEGIKGLKVLLGISPLPKMIRLNRKGHSVSKVHPMPGIEIVSVVESVDEGVSSEVYWMSSINSIDKTSDIVANRYREGGFFVTKKNIRNAENGSGFMSYIVAEDVREKYQFSISNSKGKTKIVVARRDK
;
A
#
# COMPACT_ATOMS: atom_id res chain seq x y z
N MET A 1 -14.94 1.63 12.88
CA MET A 1 -14.66 0.33 13.51
C MET A 1 -15.96 -0.46 13.53
N PRO A 2 -15.94 -1.78 13.27
CA PRO A 2 -17.12 -2.61 13.44
C PRO A 2 -17.49 -2.75 14.93
N GLU A 3 -18.78 -2.83 15.24
CA GLU A 3 -19.25 -3.09 16.60
C GLU A 3 -18.98 -4.56 17.00
N GLY A 4 -18.68 -4.81 18.28
CA GLY A 4 -18.53 -6.17 18.83
C GLY A 4 -17.16 -6.82 18.68
N VAL A 5 -16.19 -6.14 18.08
CA VAL A 5 -14.83 -6.66 17.86
C VAL A 5 -13.94 -6.43 19.09
N LEU A 6 -13.28 -7.48 19.58
CA LEU A 6 -12.23 -7.37 20.60
C LEU A 6 -10.95 -6.81 19.98
N LEU A 7 -10.50 -5.69 20.54
CA LEU A 7 -9.42 -4.88 19.99
C LEU A 7 -8.13 -5.09 20.80
N ASN A 8 -7.09 -5.56 20.13
CA ASN A 8 -5.75 -5.60 20.70
C ASN A 8 -4.94 -4.43 20.12
N VAL A 9 -4.32 -3.62 20.98
CA VAL A 9 -3.31 -2.66 20.53
C VAL A 9 -2.05 -3.46 20.24
N VAL A 10 -1.57 -3.43 18.99
CA VAL A 10 -0.45 -4.28 18.54
C VAL A 10 0.75 -3.50 18.03
N GLY A 11 0.70 -2.17 18.05
CA GLY A 11 1.77 -1.33 17.51
C GLY A 11 2.48 -0.50 18.58
N GLU A 12 3.62 -0.98 19.08
CA GLU A 12 4.69 -0.11 19.63
C GLU A 12 5.80 0.18 18.59
N ASP A 13 5.95 -0.66 17.53
CA ASP A 13 7.09 -0.59 16.59
C ASP A 13 6.74 -0.23 15.12
N MET A 14 5.47 -0.08 14.76
CA MET A 14 5.09 0.36 13.41
C MET A 14 5.35 1.86 13.23
N LYS A 15 5.91 2.27 12.09
CA LYS A 15 6.22 3.68 11.81
C LYS A 15 5.71 4.12 10.45
N VAL A 16 5.25 5.37 10.34
CA VAL A 16 4.93 6.01 9.05
C VAL A 16 5.79 7.24 8.88
N ASN A 17 6.65 7.23 7.87
CA ASN A 17 7.72 8.20 7.68
C ASN A 17 8.53 8.41 8.98
N GLY A 18 8.81 7.32 9.72
CA GLY A 18 9.51 7.35 11.01
C GLY A 18 8.65 7.68 12.24
N ILE A 19 7.36 8.00 12.09
CA ILE A 19 6.46 8.36 13.21
C ILE A 19 5.74 7.10 13.73
N PRO A 20 5.85 6.75 15.03
CA PRO A 20 5.13 5.64 15.63
C PRO A 20 3.62 5.69 15.35
N LEU A 21 3.08 4.57 14.87
CA LEU A 21 1.70 4.42 14.45
C LEU A 21 0.91 3.61 15.49
N LYS A 22 -0.31 4.07 15.80
CA LYS A 22 -1.27 3.23 16.53
C LYS A 22 -1.85 2.19 15.56
N ALA A 23 -1.48 0.93 15.76
CA ALA A 23 -2.05 -0.20 15.04
C ALA A 23 -2.99 -0.99 15.96
N TYR A 24 -4.13 -1.38 15.40
CA TYR A 24 -5.11 -2.21 16.07
C TYR A 24 -5.21 -3.55 15.35
N GLU A 25 -5.19 -4.63 16.12
CA GLU A 25 -5.44 -5.99 15.63
C GLU A 25 -6.82 -6.44 16.06
N TYR A 26 -7.48 -7.16 15.17
CA TYR A 26 -8.69 -7.88 15.49
C TYR A 26 -8.93 -9.06 14.54
N PHE A 27 -9.91 -9.90 14.87
CA PHE A 27 -10.37 -10.99 14.02
C PHE A 27 -11.73 -10.69 13.39
N TRP A 28 -11.90 -11.10 12.13
CA TRP A 28 -13.12 -10.95 11.37
C TRP A 28 -13.60 -12.32 10.87
N LEU A 29 -14.76 -12.76 11.36
CA LEU A 29 -15.24 -14.12 11.13
C LEU A 29 -16.09 -14.27 9.87
N ASP A 30 -16.69 -13.17 9.38
CA ASP A 30 -17.68 -13.21 8.31
C ASP A 30 -17.07 -13.29 6.89
N GLY A 31 -15.78 -13.60 6.81
CA GLY A 31 -15.07 -13.78 5.54
C GLY A 31 -14.68 -12.48 4.82
N GLU A 32 -13.93 -12.64 3.74
CA GLU A 32 -13.26 -11.56 3.00
C GLU A 32 -14.26 -10.61 2.34
N GLU A 33 -15.27 -11.14 1.66
CA GLU A 33 -16.26 -10.32 0.95
C GLU A 33 -17.02 -9.39 1.91
N SER A 34 -17.35 -9.89 3.12
CA SER A 34 -18.01 -9.10 4.16
C SER A 34 -17.09 -7.99 4.70
N LEU A 35 -15.81 -8.30 4.92
CA LEU A 35 -14.81 -7.32 5.37
C LEU A 35 -14.64 -6.19 4.34
N LEU A 36 -14.49 -6.55 3.07
CA LEU A 36 -14.35 -5.60 1.97
C LEU A 36 -15.60 -4.74 1.81
N SER A 37 -16.78 -5.36 1.89
CA SER A 37 -18.07 -4.66 1.82
C SER A 37 -18.24 -3.69 2.98
N PHE A 38 -17.88 -4.10 4.21
CA PHE A 38 -17.92 -3.24 5.39
C PHE A 38 -17.08 -1.98 5.17
N TYR A 39 -15.82 -2.13 4.79
CA TYR A 39 -14.93 -0.98 4.60
C TYR A 39 -15.31 -0.12 3.41
N SER A 40 -15.79 -0.72 2.31
CA SER A 40 -16.31 0.01 1.16
C SER A 40 -17.51 0.89 1.55
N ASN A 41 -18.44 0.34 2.33
CA ASN A 41 -19.62 1.06 2.82
C ASN A 41 -19.23 2.14 3.83
N TYR A 42 -18.39 1.79 4.81
CA TYR A 42 -17.89 2.71 5.83
C TYR A 42 -17.17 3.92 5.21
N TRP A 43 -16.49 3.70 4.08
CA TRP A 43 -15.79 4.75 3.37
C TRP A 43 -16.64 5.57 2.40
N GLY A 44 -17.94 5.30 2.32
CA GLY A 44 -18.91 6.14 1.63
C GLY A 44 -19.24 5.74 0.19
N GLY A 45 -18.97 4.50 -0.23
CA GLY A 45 -19.47 3.92 -1.49
C GLY A 45 -18.96 4.52 -2.81
N GLU A 46 -18.43 5.76 -2.83
CA GLU A 46 -17.93 6.41 -4.03
C GLU A 46 -16.41 6.31 -4.19
N SER A 47 -16.06 5.66 -5.30
CA SER A 47 -14.73 5.40 -5.82
C SER A 47 -13.97 4.25 -5.14
N SER A 48 -14.19 3.07 -5.71
CA SER A 48 -13.18 2.02 -5.91
C SER A 48 -11.81 2.54 -6.39
N ALA A 49 -11.69 3.82 -6.78
CA ALA A 49 -10.45 4.48 -7.18
C ALA A 49 -9.48 4.81 -6.02
N SER A 50 -9.90 4.74 -4.76
CA SER A 50 -9.02 5.01 -3.61
C SER A 50 -8.63 3.74 -2.83
N VAL A 51 -9.34 2.63 -3.07
CA VAL A 51 -9.06 1.33 -2.47
C VAL A 51 -8.05 0.61 -3.34
N THR A 52 -6.79 0.56 -2.89
CA THR A 52 -5.80 -0.28 -3.56
C THR A 52 -5.81 -1.66 -2.94
N ASN A 53 -6.32 -2.66 -3.68
CA ASN A 53 -6.22 -4.07 -3.29
C ASN A 53 -4.86 -4.60 -3.74
N SER A 54 -3.99 -4.96 -2.80
CA SER A 54 -2.71 -5.60 -3.12
C SER A 54 -2.49 -6.84 -2.25
N ARG A 55 -2.00 -7.92 -2.86
CA ARG A 55 -1.64 -9.15 -2.16
C ARG A 55 -0.15 -9.11 -1.80
N MET A 56 0.15 -9.08 -0.51
CA MET A 56 1.47 -9.06 0.11
C MET A 56 1.71 -10.38 0.86
N GLY A 57 2.23 -11.39 0.16
CA GLY A 57 2.39 -12.73 0.74
C GLY A 57 1.04 -13.36 1.09
N MET A 58 0.80 -13.61 2.37
CA MET A 58 -0.49 -14.09 2.89
C MET A 58 -1.48 -12.96 3.18
N TRP A 59 -1.01 -11.71 3.19
CA TRP A 59 -1.84 -10.55 3.53
C TRP A 59 -2.44 -9.90 2.28
N THR A 60 -3.66 -9.44 2.39
CA THR A 60 -4.32 -8.53 1.46
C THR A 60 -4.43 -7.17 2.13
N VAL A 61 -4.07 -6.12 1.41
CA VAL A 61 -4.10 -4.75 1.90
C VAL A 61 -5.17 -3.97 1.15
N ILE A 62 -6.01 -3.26 1.91
CA ILE A 62 -6.89 -2.19 1.43
C ILE A 62 -6.56 -0.90 2.17
N SER A 63 -6.83 0.24 1.57
CA SER A 63 -6.46 1.52 2.14
C SER A 63 -7.34 2.64 1.63
N LYS A 64 -7.44 3.70 2.40
CA LYS A 64 -8.12 4.95 2.06
C LYS A 64 -7.28 6.13 2.49
N ILE A 65 -7.16 7.09 1.58
CA ILE A 65 -6.69 8.43 1.88
C ILE A 65 -7.94 9.24 2.25
N ASP A 66 -7.96 9.75 3.48
CA ASP A 66 -9.03 10.59 4.02
C ASP A 66 -8.43 11.89 4.56
N ASP A 67 -8.61 12.98 3.81
CA ASP A 67 -8.03 14.31 4.04
C ASP A 67 -6.54 14.33 4.39
N ASP A 68 -6.24 14.25 5.70
CA ASP A 68 -4.92 14.35 6.31
C ASP A 68 -4.41 13.02 6.88
N TYR A 69 -5.11 11.91 6.64
CA TYR A 69 -4.73 10.59 7.13
C TYR A 69 -4.80 9.52 6.03
N ASN A 70 -3.86 8.56 6.09
CA ASN A 70 -3.93 7.29 5.39
C ASN A 70 -4.34 6.21 6.38
N ILE A 71 -5.48 5.58 6.09
CA ILE A 71 -6.05 4.46 6.82
C ILE A 71 -5.77 3.20 6.01
N THR A 72 -5.11 2.21 6.61
CA THR A 72 -4.77 0.93 5.96
C THR A 72 -5.38 -0.22 6.74
N ILE A 73 -6.00 -1.17 6.04
CA ILE A 73 -6.43 -2.45 6.58
C ILE A 73 -5.60 -3.53 5.89
N GLN A 74 -4.89 -4.34 6.67
CA GLN A 74 -4.24 -5.54 6.18
C GLN A 74 -4.97 -6.73 6.77
N TYR A 75 -5.31 -7.73 5.97
CA TYR A 75 -5.93 -8.94 6.47
C TYR A 75 -5.34 -10.21 5.85
N ARG A 76 -5.28 -11.29 6.61
CA ARG A 76 -4.93 -12.62 6.10
C ARG A 76 -5.89 -13.65 6.66
N ASP A 77 -6.10 -14.71 5.90
CA ASP A 77 -6.91 -15.84 6.32
C ASP A 77 -6.13 -16.72 7.32
N GLU A 78 -6.73 -17.00 8.48
CA GLU A 78 -6.22 -17.90 9.54
C GLU A 78 -7.14 -19.14 9.71
N GLY A 79 -7.92 -19.48 8.68
CA GLY A 79 -8.80 -20.63 8.64
C GLY A 79 -9.94 -20.52 9.66
N ILE A 80 -10.00 -21.44 10.62
CA ILE A 80 -11.09 -21.51 11.63
C ILE A 80 -11.14 -20.24 12.49
N LYS A 81 -10.04 -19.51 12.62
CA LYS A 81 -9.99 -18.24 13.36
C LYS A 81 -10.57 -17.05 12.57
N GLY A 82 -10.97 -17.25 11.32
CA GLY A 82 -11.39 -16.20 10.40
C GLY A 82 -10.21 -15.39 9.88
N LEU A 83 -10.47 -14.16 9.48
CA LEU A 83 -9.44 -13.24 9.01
C LEU A 83 -8.78 -12.54 10.19
N LYS A 84 -7.45 -12.61 10.27
CA LYS A 84 -6.68 -11.70 11.11
C LYS A 84 -6.59 -10.36 10.40
N VAL A 85 -6.92 -9.28 11.09
CA VAL A 85 -6.98 -7.92 10.53
C VAL A 85 -6.11 -6.96 11.34
N LEU A 86 -5.35 -6.13 10.62
CA LEU A 86 -4.54 -5.04 11.15
C LEU A 86 -5.04 -3.71 10.57
N LEU A 87 -5.54 -2.82 11.43
CA LEU A 87 -5.89 -1.46 11.08
C LEU A 87 -4.73 -0.52 11.48
N GLY A 88 -4.21 0.22 10.51
CA GLY A 88 -3.30 1.32 10.73
C GLY A 88 -3.90 2.67 10.35
N ILE A 89 -3.65 3.69 11.18
CA ILE A 89 -4.04 5.08 10.90
C ILE A 89 -2.79 5.94 10.99
N SER A 90 -2.47 6.64 9.89
CA SER A 90 -1.25 7.43 9.79
C SER A 90 -1.54 8.83 9.22
N PRO A 91 -0.85 9.88 9.66
CA PRO A 91 -0.98 11.20 9.06
C PRO A 91 -0.32 11.27 7.66
N LEU A 92 -0.86 12.11 6.79
CA LEU A 92 -0.36 12.41 5.44
C LEU A 92 0.73 13.50 5.44
N PRO A 93 1.49 13.64 4.35
CA PRO A 93 2.78 14.33 4.34
C PRO A 93 2.74 15.85 4.46
N LYS A 94 1.56 16.49 4.34
CA LYS A 94 1.44 17.93 4.62
C LYS A 94 1.90 18.27 6.04
N MET A 95 1.73 17.35 7.00
CA MET A 95 2.28 17.47 8.36
C MET A 95 3.77 17.10 8.47
N ILE A 96 4.32 16.34 7.52
CA ILE A 96 5.66 15.72 7.61
C ILE A 96 6.75 16.61 7.00
N ARG A 97 6.38 17.55 6.12
CA ARG A 97 7.29 18.61 5.67
C ARG A 97 7.94 19.40 6.82
N LEU A 98 7.32 19.43 8.00
CA LEU A 98 7.84 20.09 9.20
C LEU A 98 8.89 19.26 9.97
N ASN A 99 9.04 17.95 9.71
CA ASN A 99 9.87 17.02 10.51
C ASN A 99 11.00 16.31 9.74
N ARG A 100 11.49 16.88 8.63
CA ARG A 100 12.58 16.32 7.80
C ARG A 100 13.97 16.21 8.46
N LYS A 101 14.13 16.51 9.75
CA LYS A 101 15.39 16.25 10.47
C LYS A 101 15.35 14.82 11.04
N GLY A 102 15.90 13.85 10.29
CA GLY A 102 16.42 12.61 10.88
C GLY A 102 15.73 11.28 10.55
N HIS A 103 14.89 11.16 9.52
CA HIS A 103 14.18 9.88 9.24
C HIS A 103 14.48 9.28 7.85
N SER A 104 14.75 7.96 7.89
CA SER A 104 14.97 6.91 6.86
C SER A 104 15.29 7.36 5.43
N VAL A 105 16.47 6.96 4.93
CA VAL A 105 16.81 7.03 3.50
C VAL A 105 15.86 6.08 2.76
N SER A 106 14.87 6.63 2.05
CA SER A 106 13.96 5.84 1.21
C SER A 106 14.75 4.83 0.36
N LYS A 107 14.40 3.56 0.45
CA LYS A 107 15.03 2.49 -0.33
C LYS A 107 14.46 2.39 -1.76
N VAL A 108 13.30 3.00 -1.99
CA VAL A 108 12.80 3.24 -3.36
C VAL A 108 13.68 4.27 -4.05
N HIS A 109 14.21 3.89 -5.21
CA HIS A 109 15.09 4.73 -6.02
C HIS A 109 14.35 5.98 -6.53
N PRO A 110 14.91 7.20 -6.41
CA PRO A 110 14.26 8.43 -6.87
C PRO A 110 14.01 8.45 -8.38
N MET A 111 12.78 8.62 -8.84
CA MET A 111 12.42 8.54 -10.26
C MET A 111 11.87 9.88 -10.81
N PRO A 112 12.26 10.31 -12.02
CA PRO A 112 11.79 11.57 -12.59
C PRO A 112 10.27 11.65 -12.69
N GLY A 113 9.69 12.71 -12.13
CA GLY A 113 8.24 12.94 -12.15
C GLY A 113 7.44 12.00 -11.25
N ILE A 114 8.10 11.26 -10.36
CA ILE A 114 7.49 10.41 -9.33
C ILE A 114 7.90 10.94 -7.96
N GLU A 115 6.92 11.26 -7.12
CA GLU A 115 7.12 11.74 -5.75
C GLU A 115 6.62 10.69 -4.77
N ILE A 116 7.45 10.36 -3.78
CA ILE A 116 7.01 9.58 -2.61
C ILE A 116 6.16 10.51 -1.75
N VAL A 117 4.89 10.14 -1.64
CA VAL A 117 3.93 10.78 -0.76
C VAL A 117 4.20 10.24 0.64
N SER A 118 4.06 8.94 0.89
CA SER A 118 4.20 8.37 2.24
C SER A 118 4.93 7.03 2.22
N VAL A 119 5.65 6.68 3.29
CA VAL A 119 6.14 5.32 3.54
C VAL A 119 5.62 4.80 4.88
N VAL A 120 5.12 3.57 4.89
CA VAL A 120 4.79 2.79 6.10
C VAL A 120 5.86 1.73 6.27
N GLU A 121 6.50 1.66 7.44
CA GLU A 121 7.53 0.69 7.79
C GLU A 121 6.95 -0.28 8.85
N SER A 122 7.11 -1.59 8.63
CA SER A 122 6.76 -2.64 9.59
C SER A 122 7.88 -3.66 9.73
N VAL A 123 7.87 -4.38 10.85
CA VAL A 123 8.68 -5.58 11.07
C VAL A 123 7.74 -6.67 11.57
N ASP A 124 7.55 -7.70 10.76
CA ASP A 124 6.65 -8.81 11.04
C ASP A 124 7.45 -10.11 11.06
N GLU A 125 7.45 -10.82 12.20
CA GLU A 125 8.21 -12.07 12.40
C GLU A 125 9.71 -11.93 12.05
N GLY A 126 10.29 -10.77 12.34
CA GLY A 126 11.70 -10.46 12.04
C GLY A 126 11.97 -10.02 10.60
N VAL A 127 10.96 -9.97 9.74
CA VAL A 127 11.09 -9.52 8.34
C VAL A 127 10.64 -8.08 8.21
N SER A 128 11.53 -7.21 7.74
CA SER A 128 11.20 -5.81 7.48
C SER A 128 10.41 -5.66 6.18
N SER A 129 9.36 -4.85 6.23
CA SER A 129 8.55 -4.48 5.07
C SER A 129 8.27 -2.98 5.04
N GLU A 130 8.14 -2.45 3.83
CA GLU A 130 7.89 -1.03 3.61
C GLU A 130 6.80 -0.87 2.52
N VAL A 131 5.80 -0.03 2.77
CA VAL A 131 4.75 0.31 1.80
C VAL A 131 4.85 1.79 1.43
N TYR A 132 5.16 2.06 0.18
CA TYR A 132 5.28 3.41 -0.35
C TYR A 132 4.04 3.80 -1.14
N TRP A 133 3.53 4.98 -0.82
CA TRP A 133 2.52 5.70 -1.60
C TRP A 133 3.23 6.75 -2.41
N MET A 134 3.06 6.72 -3.72
CA MET A 134 3.70 7.68 -4.62
C MET A 134 2.68 8.25 -5.61
N SER A 135 3.00 9.42 -6.15
CA SER A 135 2.27 10.02 -7.24
C SER A 135 3.18 10.31 -8.41
N SER A 136 2.65 10.14 -9.62
CA SER A 136 3.34 10.48 -10.85
C SER A 136 2.59 11.57 -11.60
N ILE A 137 3.34 12.55 -12.14
CA ILE A 137 2.80 13.55 -13.08
C ILE A 137 2.61 12.98 -14.49
N ASN A 138 3.11 11.76 -14.74
CA ASN A 138 3.06 11.11 -16.04
C ASN A 138 1.82 10.19 -16.15
N SER A 139 1.48 9.77 -17.37
CA SER A 139 0.49 8.70 -17.60
C SER A 139 0.93 7.38 -16.96
N ILE A 140 0.00 6.44 -16.76
CA ILE A 140 0.31 5.11 -16.21
C ILE A 140 1.34 4.39 -17.09
N ASP A 141 1.18 4.42 -18.42
CA ASP A 141 2.11 3.78 -19.35
C ASP A 141 3.53 4.32 -19.15
N LYS A 142 3.71 5.64 -19.25
CA LYS A 142 5.02 6.28 -19.06
C LYS A 142 5.58 6.05 -17.65
N THR A 143 4.73 6.07 -16.63
CA THR A 143 5.11 5.78 -15.24
C THR A 143 5.62 4.35 -15.09
N SER A 144 4.92 3.39 -15.68
CA SER A 144 5.30 1.98 -15.63
C SER A 144 6.62 1.70 -16.34
N ASP A 145 6.91 2.42 -17.43
CA ASP A 145 8.19 2.31 -18.13
C ASP A 145 9.33 2.92 -17.32
N ILE A 146 9.12 4.09 -16.71
CA ILE A 146 10.10 4.73 -15.81
C ILE A 146 10.47 3.79 -14.66
N VAL A 147 9.47 3.20 -14.00
CA VAL A 147 9.69 2.25 -12.89
C VAL A 147 10.45 1.02 -13.36
N ALA A 148 9.96 0.36 -14.42
CA ALA A 148 10.56 -0.88 -14.91
C ALA A 148 12.01 -0.66 -15.39
N ASN A 149 12.28 0.45 -16.08
CA ASN A 149 13.63 0.79 -16.55
C ASN A 149 14.56 1.07 -15.37
N ARG A 150 14.11 1.85 -14.38
CA ARG A 150 14.93 2.17 -13.21
C ARG A 150 15.39 0.92 -12.47
N TYR A 151 14.49 -0.02 -12.23
CA TYR A 151 14.85 -1.24 -11.51
C TYR A 151 15.69 -2.20 -12.38
N ARG A 152 15.47 -2.26 -13.70
CA ARG A 152 16.37 -3.00 -14.60
C ARG A 152 17.79 -2.42 -14.62
N GLU A 153 17.91 -1.10 -14.69
CA GLU A 153 19.21 -0.39 -14.61
C GLU A 153 19.91 -0.63 -13.26
N GLY A 154 19.13 -0.80 -12.18
CA GLY A 154 19.63 -1.18 -10.86
C GLY A 154 20.00 -2.65 -10.69
N GLY A 155 19.87 -3.49 -11.72
CA GLY A 155 20.23 -4.91 -11.68
C GLY A 155 19.13 -5.87 -11.21
N PHE A 156 17.89 -5.41 -11.06
CA PHE A 156 16.76 -6.25 -10.66
C PHE A 156 16.22 -7.06 -11.84
N PHE A 157 15.71 -8.26 -11.54
CA PHE A 157 14.84 -8.98 -12.46
C PHE A 157 13.45 -8.33 -12.43
N VAL A 158 12.96 -7.88 -13.58
CA VAL A 158 11.71 -7.11 -13.66
C VAL A 158 10.67 -7.80 -14.54
N THR A 159 9.50 -8.07 -13.96
CA THR A 159 8.30 -8.51 -14.68
C THR A 159 7.25 -7.41 -14.68
N LYS A 160 6.62 -7.14 -15.83
CA LYS A 160 5.56 -6.13 -15.99
C LYS A 160 4.32 -6.76 -16.60
N LYS A 161 3.15 -6.50 -16.01
CA LYS A 161 1.84 -6.91 -16.50
C LYS A 161 0.91 -5.70 -16.59
N ASN A 162 0.37 -5.47 -17.78
CA ASN A 162 -0.63 -4.42 -18.01
C ASN A 162 -2.03 -5.05 -18.07
N ILE A 163 -2.99 -4.43 -17.40
CA ILE A 163 -4.41 -4.84 -17.42
C ILE A 163 -5.23 -3.69 -17.99
N ARG A 164 -6.02 -3.99 -19.03
CA ARG A 164 -6.98 -3.07 -19.66
C ARG A 164 -8.36 -3.69 -19.50
N ASN A 165 -9.24 -3.06 -18.72
CA ASN A 165 -10.65 -3.48 -18.66
C ASN A 165 -11.40 -2.92 -19.88
N ALA A 166 -11.84 -3.81 -20.76
CA ALA A 166 -12.52 -3.46 -22.02
C ALA A 166 -13.98 -3.04 -21.85
N GLU A 167 -14.65 -3.44 -20.77
CA GLU A 167 -16.12 -3.33 -20.70
C GLU A 167 -16.66 -2.00 -20.14
N ASN A 168 -15.87 -1.23 -19.37
CA ASN A 168 -16.35 0.02 -18.73
C ASN A 168 -15.31 1.17 -18.72
N GLY A 169 -14.46 1.24 -19.75
CA GLY A 169 -13.73 2.47 -20.14
C GLY A 169 -12.78 3.16 -19.15
N SER A 170 -12.51 2.62 -17.94
CA SER A 170 -11.87 3.42 -16.87
C SER A 170 -10.78 2.74 -16.03
N GLY A 171 -10.40 1.49 -16.33
CA GLY A 171 -9.37 0.79 -15.55
C GLY A 171 -8.17 0.37 -16.38
N PHE A 172 -7.21 1.28 -16.64
CA PHE A 172 -5.86 0.86 -17.01
C PHE A 172 -5.03 0.74 -15.73
N MET A 173 -4.42 -0.43 -15.52
CA MET A 173 -3.51 -0.68 -14.40
C MET A 173 -2.23 -1.36 -14.90
N SER A 174 -1.11 -1.03 -14.27
CA SER A 174 0.16 -1.70 -14.52
C SER A 174 0.71 -2.27 -13.21
N TYR A 175 1.05 -3.55 -13.24
CA TYR A 175 1.68 -4.27 -12.14
C TYR A 175 3.13 -4.57 -12.51
N ILE A 176 4.07 -4.21 -11.63
CA ILE A 176 5.49 -4.48 -11.84
C ILE A 176 6.02 -5.23 -10.62
N VAL A 177 6.74 -6.31 -10.84
CA VAL A 177 7.55 -6.98 -9.82
C VAL A 177 9.00 -6.77 -10.18
N ALA A 178 9.79 -6.22 -9.25
CA ALA A 178 11.23 -6.10 -9.37
C ALA A 178 11.88 -6.82 -8.20
N GLU A 179 12.77 -7.77 -8.45
CA GLU A 179 13.40 -8.54 -7.38
C GLU A 179 14.85 -8.90 -7.68
N ASP A 180 15.64 -9.02 -6.61
CA ASP A 180 16.99 -9.56 -6.62
C ASP A 180 17.14 -10.62 -5.52
N VAL A 181 18.37 -10.93 -5.11
CA VAL A 181 18.66 -11.91 -4.06
C VAL A 181 18.38 -11.40 -2.63
N ARG A 182 18.20 -10.08 -2.44
CA ARG A 182 18.06 -9.44 -1.13
C ARG A 182 16.66 -8.94 -0.86
N GLU A 183 15.96 -8.49 -1.91
CA GLU A 183 14.70 -7.77 -1.75
C GLU A 183 13.75 -7.95 -2.93
N LYS A 184 12.49 -7.66 -2.68
CA LYS A 184 11.40 -7.72 -3.65
C LYS A 184 10.55 -6.47 -3.55
N TYR A 185 10.23 -5.88 -4.71
CA TYR A 185 9.33 -4.75 -4.87
C TYR A 185 8.14 -5.17 -5.73
N GLN A 186 6.95 -4.74 -5.33
CA GLN A 186 5.71 -4.93 -6.08
C GLN A 186 5.03 -3.58 -6.24
N PHE A 187 4.97 -3.09 -7.49
CA PHE A 187 4.34 -1.83 -7.85
C PHE A 187 2.95 -2.08 -8.43
N SER A 188 1.96 -1.37 -7.92
CA SER A 188 0.63 -1.24 -8.48
C SER A 188 0.42 0.19 -8.94
N ILE A 189 0.26 0.39 -10.26
CA ILE A 189 0.12 1.71 -10.88
C ILE A 189 -1.29 1.84 -11.45
N SER A 190 -2.02 2.86 -11.03
CA SER A 190 -3.42 3.08 -11.40
C SER A 190 -3.73 4.57 -11.57
N ASN A 191 -4.90 4.87 -12.15
CA ASN A 191 -5.44 6.23 -12.17
C ASN A 191 -6.41 6.38 -11.00
N SER A 192 -6.28 7.46 -10.24
CA SER A 192 -7.22 7.85 -9.20
C SER A 192 -7.44 9.35 -9.26
N LYS A 193 -8.71 9.76 -9.43
CA LYS A 193 -9.15 11.17 -9.53
C LYS A 193 -8.32 11.99 -10.55
N GLY A 194 -8.01 11.39 -11.70
CA GLY A 194 -7.26 12.05 -12.78
C GLY A 194 -5.74 12.12 -12.57
N LYS A 195 -5.20 11.46 -11.55
CA LYS A 195 -3.76 11.41 -11.25
C LYS A 195 -3.25 9.97 -11.27
N THR A 196 -2.02 9.78 -11.75
CA THR A 196 -1.36 8.48 -11.66
C THR A 196 -0.85 8.27 -10.23
N LYS A 197 -1.32 7.19 -9.61
CA LYS A 197 -0.93 6.76 -8.27
C LYS A 197 -0.14 5.47 -8.36
N ILE A 198 0.80 5.30 -7.43
CA ILE A 198 1.64 4.12 -7.34
C ILE A 198 1.65 3.68 -5.89
N VAL A 199 1.34 2.41 -5.66
CA VAL A 199 1.57 1.73 -4.39
C VAL A 199 2.71 0.75 -4.57
N VAL A 200 3.69 0.79 -3.68
CA VAL A 200 4.86 -0.09 -3.72
C VAL A 200 4.92 -0.88 -2.43
N ALA A 201 4.88 -2.19 -2.50
CA ALA A 201 5.26 -3.06 -1.39
C ALA A 201 6.71 -3.51 -1.58
N ARG A 202 7.58 -3.21 -0.62
CA ARG A 202 8.96 -3.70 -0.53
C ARG A 202 9.08 -4.68 0.64
N ARG A 203 9.80 -5.76 0.43
CA ARG A 203 10.12 -6.73 1.49
C ARG A 203 11.56 -7.22 1.35
N ASP A 204 12.23 -7.40 2.49
CA ASP A 204 13.49 -8.14 2.56
C ASP A 204 13.23 -9.65 2.33
N LYS A 205 14.18 -10.35 1.71
CA LYS A 205 14.13 -11.80 1.48
C LYS A 205 14.91 -12.58 2.54
#